data_AF-A0A9D4XW10-F1
#
_entry.id   AF-A0A9D4XW10-F1
#
_cell.length_a   1.000
_cell.length_b   1.000
_cell.length_c   1.000
_cell.angle_alpha   90.00
_cell.angle_beta   90.00
_cell.angle_gamma   90.00
#
_symmetry.space_group_name_H-M   'P 1'
#
loop_
_entity.id
_entity.type
_entity.pdbx_description
1 polymer ?
#
loop_
_entity_poly.entity_id
_entity_poly.type
_entity_poly.pdbx_seq_one_letter_code
_entity_poly.pdbx_strand_id
1 'polypeptide(L)'
;MSKFVLFFFFVLTILTTKLPITTTCEWSSSLINEYNVTHVFTVDKMNCGNYSTIQEAINNVPDFSVEHTLVIVGSGIYSYTFGVFATEFIAYNISFKNTFPPPSQGVKGAQAVALRVNGDKAAFYGCGFYGAQDTLHDDLGRHYYKGCFIQGSIDFIFGNARSLYEDCILSSIAKPEWVGDGGCITAQGQELLADNSGFSFLNCYINVTGKLLLGRPWRKYAKVIFSTTFMSDVVSPIGWNDKLKDDSVNQTIFFGEYNCKGPGAIRTSPPRAPFGKQLKDDEAAPYISISYIDGNEWLHQV
;
A
#
# COMPACT_ATOMS: atom_id res chain seq x y z
N MET A 1 13.00 10.77 -21.16
CA MET A 1 11.61 10.91 -21.66
C MET A 1 10.82 11.67 -20.62
N SER A 2 10.40 12.90 -20.94
CA SER A 2 9.57 13.74 -20.06
C SER A 2 8.23 13.06 -19.76
N LYS A 3 7.73 13.21 -18.52
CA LYS A 3 6.31 13.39 -18.22
C LYS A 3 6.12 13.92 -16.80
N PHE A 4 5.88 15.23 -16.74
CA PHE A 4 5.02 15.85 -15.73
C PHE A 4 3.76 15.03 -15.49
N VAL A 5 3.28 14.99 -14.24
CA VAL A 5 1.86 14.79 -13.92
C VAL A 5 1.47 15.74 -12.79
N LEU A 6 0.74 16.78 -13.15
CA LEU A 6 -0.01 17.66 -12.25
C LEU A 6 -1.40 17.05 -12.04
N PHE A 7 -1.85 16.73 -10.82
CA PHE A 7 -3.29 16.62 -10.48
C PHE A 7 -3.57 16.88 -8.97
N PHE A 8 -4.80 17.36 -8.74
CA PHE A 8 -5.33 18.13 -7.61
C PHE A 8 -6.13 17.35 -6.53
N PHE A 9 -6.06 17.85 -5.27
CA PHE A 9 -6.87 17.65 -4.03
C PHE A 9 -6.85 16.32 -3.19
N PHE A 10 -6.66 16.49 -1.85
CA PHE A 10 -7.33 15.86 -0.66
C PHE A 10 -6.43 15.41 0.53
N VAL A 11 -7.07 15.12 1.67
CA VAL A 11 -6.66 15.47 3.05
C VAL A 11 -5.99 14.34 3.83
N LEU A 12 -4.81 14.62 4.40
CA LEU A 12 -4.07 13.73 5.31
C LEU A 12 -4.25 14.07 6.81
N THR A 13 -4.60 13.08 7.66
CA THR A 13 -4.67 13.22 9.13
C THR A 13 -3.72 12.23 9.82
N ILE A 14 -2.87 12.70 10.75
CA ILE A 14 -2.15 11.85 11.73
C ILE A 14 -2.07 12.54 13.09
N LEU A 15 -2.17 11.74 14.15
CA LEU A 15 -2.18 12.13 15.56
C LEU A 15 -0.88 12.79 16.05
N THR A 16 -1.05 13.64 17.05
CA THR A 16 -0.09 14.60 17.59
C THR A 16 0.83 14.00 18.66
N THR A 17 2.11 14.38 18.61
CA THR A 17 2.92 14.57 19.82
C THR A 17 3.25 16.06 19.92
N LYS A 18 2.73 16.72 20.97
CA LYS A 18 2.97 18.15 21.22
C LYS A 18 4.47 18.38 21.47
N LEU A 19 5.14 19.11 20.58
CA LEU A 19 6.36 19.82 20.95
C LEU A 19 5.97 21.21 21.48
N PRO A 20 6.52 21.64 22.63
CA PRO A 20 6.20 22.95 23.21
C PRO A 20 6.74 24.07 22.33
N ILE A 21 5.92 25.10 22.12
CA ILE A 21 6.26 26.30 21.36
C ILE A 21 7.23 27.14 22.21
N THR A 22 8.51 27.14 21.85
CA THR A 22 9.48 28.15 22.30
C THR A 22 9.92 28.99 21.11
N THR A 23 10.05 30.29 21.34
CA THR A 23 10.03 31.43 20.39
C THR A 23 11.26 31.60 19.48
N THR A 24 11.90 30.51 19.04
CA THR A 24 12.89 30.53 17.94
C THR A 24 12.64 29.30 17.10
N CYS A 25 12.08 29.49 15.91
CA CYS A 25 11.71 28.40 15.03
C CYS A 25 12.90 27.89 14.22
N GLU A 26 13.86 27.30 14.91
CA GLU A 26 14.99 26.63 14.26
C GLU A 26 14.72 25.13 14.16
N TRP A 27 14.69 24.62 12.93
CA TRP A 27 14.64 23.19 12.66
C TRP A 27 15.96 22.53 13.08
N SER A 28 15.92 21.74 14.14
CA SER A 28 17.03 20.91 14.59
C SER A 28 16.61 19.43 14.52
N SER A 29 16.86 18.78 13.38
CA SER A 29 16.61 17.35 13.19
C SER A 29 17.92 16.58 13.07
N SER A 30 18.08 15.51 13.85
CA SER A 30 19.22 14.60 13.75
C SER A 30 19.26 13.86 12.41
N LEU A 31 18.11 13.72 11.73
CA LEU A 31 17.98 13.04 10.44
C LEU A 31 18.88 13.65 9.35
N ILE A 32 19.19 14.93 9.45
CA ILE A 32 20.06 15.63 8.48
C ILE A 32 21.45 14.98 8.42
N ASN A 33 22.00 14.64 9.59
CA ASN A 33 23.33 14.05 9.69
C ASN A 33 23.30 12.52 9.50
N GLU A 34 22.16 11.88 9.74
CA GLU A 34 21.99 10.43 9.65
C GLU A 34 21.89 9.95 8.20
N TYR A 35 21.19 10.69 7.33
CA TYR A 35 20.88 10.25 5.96
C TYR A 35 21.92 10.67 4.91
N ASN A 36 22.99 11.38 5.29
CA ASN A 36 24.08 11.85 4.41
C ASN A 36 23.60 12.41 3.05
N VAL A 37 22.60 13.30 3.08
CA VAL A 37 21.94 13.85 1.89
C VAL A 37 22.54 15.19 1.45
N THR A 38 22.49 15.46 0.15
CA THR A 38 23.00 16.72 -0.43
C THR A 38 22.03 17.89 -0.23
N HIS A 39 20.73 17.61 -0.24
CA HIS A 39 19.68 18.61 -0.09
C HIS A 39 18.72 18.23 1.04
N VAL A 40 18.46 19.18 1.94
CA VAL A 40 17.46 19.06 3.00
C VAL A 40 16.45 20.18 2.87
N PHE A 41 15.18 19.81 2.66
CA PHE A 41 14.07 20.74 2.64
C PHE A 41 13.16 20.51 3.84
N THR A 42 12.86 21.57 4.57
CA THR A 42 11.94 21.52 5.71
C THR A 42 10.60 22.17 5.34
N VAL A 43 9.50 21.48 5.64
CA VAL A 43 8.14 21.95 5.37
C VAL A 43 7.41 22.16 6.69
N ASP A 44 6.93 23.37 6.95
CA ASP A 44 6.16 23.67 8.15
C ASP A 44 5.07 24.72 7.93
N LYS A 45 3.88 24.48 8.50
CA LYS A 45 2.74 25.41 8.39
C LYS A 45 2.90 26.71 9.17
N MET A 46 3.74 26.73 10.19
CA MET A 46 4.01 27.92 10.99
C MET A 46 5.14 28.76 10.37
N ASN A 47 5.54 28.45 9.13
CA ASN A 47 6.63 29.09 8.38
C ASN A 47 7.98 29.00 9.08
N CYS A 48 8.18 27.91 9.83
CA CYS A 48 9.45 27.65 10.49
C CYS A 48 10.44 26.93 9.58
N GLY A 49 9.94 26.22 8.57
CA GLY A 49 10.77 25.52 7.58
C GLY A 49 11.15 26.37 6.37
N ASN A 50 11.92 25.79 5.46
CA ASN A 50 12.27 26.40 4.18
C ASN A 50 11.04 26.64 3.31
N TYR A 51 10.00 25.82 3.48
CA TYR A 51 8.77 25.87 2.70
C TYR A 51 7.53 25.80 3.60
N SER A 52 6.45 26.42 3.14
CA SER A 52 5.16 26.41 3.84
C SER A 52 4.26 25.24 3.43
N THR A 53 4.57 24.61 2.29
CA THR A 53 3.81 23.50 1.72
C THR A 53 4.71 22.40 1.17
N ILE A 54 4.19 21.16 1.15
CA ILE A 54 4.90 20.01 0.58
C ILE A 54 5.13 20.23 -0.92
N GLN A 55 4.13 20.73 -1.65
CA GLN A 55 4.24 20.96 -3.09
C GLN A 55 5.35 21.96 -3.43
N GLU A 56 5.49 23.03 -2.64
CA GLU A 56 6.53 24.02 -2.85
C GLU A 56 7.93 23.42 -2.65
N ALA A 57 8.13 22.60 -1.61
CA ALA A 57 9.38 21.87 -1.42
C ALA A 57 9.67 20.93 -2.60
N ILE A 58 8.68 20.15 -3.03
CA ILE A 58 8.82 19.23 -4.17
C ILE A 58 9.16 19.97 -5.48
N ASN A 59 8.54 21.12 -5.73
CA ASN A 59 8.84 21.93 -6.92
C ASN A 59 10.27 22.48 -6.96
N ASN A 60 10.97 22.50 -5.82
CA ASN A 60 12.35 22.94 -5.73
C ASN A 60 13.35 21.77 -5.68
N VAL A 61 12.88 20.52 -5.71
CA VAL A 61 13.78 19.35 -5.79
C VAL A 61 14.45 19.38 -7.16
N PRO A 62 15.79 19.28 -7.24
CA PRO A 62 16.48 19.28 -8.52
C PRO A 62 16.05 18.13 -9.41
N ASP A 63 15.65 18.44 -10.64
CA ASP A 63 15.36 17.42 -11.65
C ASP A 63 16.62 16.60 -11.96
N PHE A 64 16.45 15.28 -12.15
CA PHE A 64 17.54 14.35 -12.51
C PHE A 64 18.69 14.30 -11.50
N SER A 65 18.43 14.65 -10.23
CA SER A 65 19.41 14.48 -9.17
C SER A 65 19.87 13.03 -9.09
N VAL A 66 21.19 12.83 -9.01
CA VAL A 66 21.82 11.53 -8.70
C VAL A 66 21.96 11.31 -7.19
N GLU A 67 21.67 12.36 -6.41
CA GLU A 67 21.72 12.37 -4.94
C GLU A 67 20.30 12.44 -4.36
N HIS A 68 20.11 11.83 -3.19
CA HIS A 68 18.83 11.92 -2.48
C HIS A 68 18.60 13.34 -1.92
N THR A 69 17.36 13.81 -2.06
CA THR A 69 16.86 15.01 -1.38
C THR A 69 15.96 14.57 -0.21
N LEU A 70 16.31 14.97 1.01
CA LEU A 70 15.48 14.71 2.20
C LEU A 70 14.47 15.83 2.38
N VAL A 71 13.18 15.49 2.35
CA VAL A 71 12.10 16.42 2.70
C VAL A 71 11.56 16.06 4.09
N ILE A 72 11.78 16.94 5.07
CA ILE A 72 11.29 16.79 6.44
C ILE A 72 10.00 17.59 6.58
N VAL A 73 8.90 16.90 6.88
CA VAL A 73 7.58 17.52 7.02
C VAL A 73 7.21 17.65 8.48
N GLY A 74 7.00 18.89 8.94
CA GLY A 74 6.59 19.21 10.31
C GLY A 74 5.20 18.67 10.61
N SER A 75 4.93 18.37 11.88
CA SER A 75 3.64 17.81 12.28
C SER A 75 2.48 18.73 11.86
N GLY A 76 1.49 18.19 11.17
CA GLY A 76 0.34 18.97 10.72
C GLY A 76 -0.52 18.24 9.70
N ILE A 77 -1.64 18.88 9.33
CA ILE A 77 -2.58 18.36 8.32
C ILE A 77 -2.31 19.05 6.99
N TYR A 78 -1.68 18.38 6.05
CA TYR A 78 -1.42 18.89 4.70
C TYR A 78 -2.48 18.34 3.72
N SER A 79 -3.01 19.17 2.83
CA SER A 79 -4.11 18.79 1.93
C SER A 79 -3.67 18.86 0.46
N TYR A 80 -3.30 17.72 -0.12
CA TYR A 80 -2.77 17.58 -1.48
C TYR A 80 -3.05 16.19 -2.05
N THR A 81 -3.21 16.05 -3.36
CA THR A 81 -3.10 14.73 -4.00
C THR A 81 -1.65 14.34 -4.06
N PHE A 82 -1.35 13.10 -3.73
CA PHE A 82 0.00 12.57 -3.81
C PHE A 82 0.02 11.39 -4.76
N GLY A 83 0.96 11.42 -5.70
CA GLY A 83 1.24 10.33 -6.63
C GLY A 83 2.74 10.17 -6.75
N VAL A 84 3.21 8.93 -6.61
CA VAL A 84 4.63 8.60 -6.69
C VAL A 84 4.91 8.07 -8.09
N PHE A 85 5.52 8.91 -8.92
CA PHE A 85 5.99 8.53 -10.26
C PHE A 85 7.53 8.50 -10.36
N ALA A 86 8.21 9.01 -9.33
CA ALA A 86 9.67 9.00 -9.25
C ALA A 86 10.17 7.60 -8.91
N THR A 87 11.31 7.24 -9.51
CA THR A 87 12.06 6.03 -9.14
C THR A 87 12.76 6.25 -7.80
N GLU A 88 12.95 5.20 -7.00
CA GLU A 88 13.70 5.26 -5.72
C GLU A 88 13.10 6.21 -4.68
N PHE A 89 11.78 6.41 -4.73
CA PHE A 89 11.05 7.17 -3.72
C PHE A 89 11.01 6.43 -2.38
N ILE A 90 11.32 7.11 -1.28
CA ILE A 90 11.24 6.55 0.07
C ILE A 90 10.40 7.43 0.98
N ALA A 91 9.49 6.84 1.76
CA ALA A 91 8.73 7.53 2.79
C ALA A 91 8.80 6.80 4.14
N TYR A 92 8.91 7.59 5.21
CA TYR A 92 8.93 7.12 6.60
C TYR A 92 7.84 7.81 7.41
N ASN A 93 7.11 7.05 8.23
CA ASN A 93 6.26 7.55 9.32
C ASN A 93 5.28 8.67 8.92
N ILE A 94 4.81 8.62 7.68
CA ILE A 94 3.79 9.51 7.13
C ILE A 94 2.62 8.68 6.62
N SER A 95 1.43 9.24 6.70
CA SER A 95 0.22 8.59 6.20
C SER A 95 -0.23 9.24 4.89
N PHE A 96 -1.10 8.58 4.15
CA PHE A 96 -1.78 9.09 2.97
C PHE A 96 -3.26 8.77 3.18
N LYS A 97 -4.14 9.76 3.06
CA LYS A 97 -5.55 9.59 3.39
C LYS A 97 -6.44 10.23 2.35
N ASN A 98 -7.46 9.48 1.95
CA ASN A 98 -8.61 10.00 1.24
C ASN A 98 -9.80 10.02 2.20
N THR A 99 -10.40 11.19 2.38
CA THR A 99 -11.54 11.41 3.29
C THR A 99 -12.89 11.23 2.60
N PHE A 100 -12.93 10.78 1.34
CA PHE A 100 -14.18 10.47 0.66
C PHE A 100 -14.99 9.46 1.50
N PRO A 101 -16.28 9.75 1.78
CA PRO A 101 -17.07 8.89 2.65
C PRO A 101 -17.18 7.46 2.10
N PRO A 102 -17.08 6.42 2.95
CA PRO A 102 -17.31 5.05 2.51
C PRO A 102 -18.71 4.92 1.87
N PRO A 103 -18.82 4.57 0.59
CA PRO A 103 -20.10 4.45 -0.08
C PRO A 103 -20.89 3.24 0.44
N SER A 104 -22.20 3.24 0.22
CA SER A 104 -23.01 2.03 0.35
C SER A 104 -22.55 0.95 -0.65
N GLN A 105 -22.75 -0.32 -0.30
CA GLN A 105 -22.36 -1.45 -1.15
C GLN A 105 -23.01 -1.35 -2.54
N GLY A 106 -22.22 -1.53 -3.60
CA GLY A 106 -22.71 -1.58 -4.98
C GLY A 106 -22.87 -0.23 -5.71
N VAL A 107 -22.58 0.89 -5.05
CA VAL A 107 -22.56 2.21 -5.70
C VAL A 107 -21.47 2.25 -6.78
N LYS A 108 -21.84 2.62 -8.00
CA LYS A 108 -20.89 2.79 -9.12
C LYS A 108 -20.19 4.15 -9.01
N GLY A 109 -18.90 4.20 -9.33
CA GLY A 109 -18.14 5.46 -9.39
C GLY A 109 -17.71 6.01 -8.04
N ALA A 110 -17.68 5.19 -6.98
CA ALA A 110 -17.35 5.61 -5.62
C ALA A 110 -15.91 5.27 -5.19
N GLN A 111 -15.03 4.98 -6.16
CA GLN A 111 -13.59 4.78 -5.96
C GLN A 111 -12.94 6.07 -5.43
N ALA A 112 -12.03 5.94 -4.46
CA ALA A 112 -11.36 7.08 -3.86
C ALA A 112 -9.94 6.75 -3.39
N VAL A 113 -8.98 6.92 -4.31
CA VAL A 113 -7.55 6.64 -4.08
C VAL A 113 -6.94 7.59 -3.06
N ALA A 114 -6.25 7.04 -2.05
CA ALA A 114 -5.44 7.79 -1.09
C ALA A 114 -4.00 7.99 -1.59
N LEU A 115 -3.44 6.98 -2.26
CA LEU A 115 -2.13 7.07 -2.91
C LEU A 115 -2.09 6.23 -4.19
N ARG A 116 -1.50 6.79 -5.25
CA ARG A 116 -1.07 6.03 -6.43
C ARG A 116 0.45 5.95 -6.48
N VAL A 117 0.99 4.75 -6.69
CA VAL A 117 2.42 4.48 -6.84
C VAL A 117 2.66 3.81 -8.19
N ASN A 118 3.41 4.49 -9.06
CA ASN A 118 3.72 4.07 -10.42
C ASN A 118 5.23 4.13 -10.74
N GLY A 119 6.03 4.75 -9.87
CA GLY A 119 7.49 4.81 -9.99
C GLY A 119 8.16 3.54 -9.45
N ASP A 120 9.15 3.03 -10.18
CA ASP A 120 9.87 1.81 -9.78
C ASP A 120 10.70 2.02 -8.50
N LYS A 121 10.92 0.95 -7.73
CA LYS A 121 11.75 0.95 -6.51
C LYS A 121 11.26 1.91 -5.42
N ALA A 122 9.95 1.97 -5.18
CA ALA A 122 9.39 2.80 -4.10
C ALA A 122 9.32 2.02 -2.78
N ALA A 123 9.76 2.63 -1.67
CA ALA A 123 9.74 2.04 -0.34
C ALA A 123 8.96 2.89 0.68
N PHE A 124 8.18 2.24 1.53
CA PHE A 124 7.37 2.85 2.57
C PHE A 124 7.60 2.14 3.90
N TYR A 125 7.97 2.88 4.94
CA TYR A 125 8.30 2.35 6.26
C TYR A 125 7.45 3.00 7.34
N GLY A 126 6.65 2.22 8.06
CA GLY A 126 5.79 2.76 9.12
C GLY A 126 4.69 3.71 8.61
N CYS A 127 4.42 3.71 7.30
CA CYS A 127 3.42 4.58 6.69
C CYS A 127 1.99 4.08 6.91
N GLY A 128 1.03 5.01 6.92
CA GLY A 128 -0.39 4.71 6.97
C GLY A 128 -1.11 5.00 5.65
N PHE A 129 -2.07 4.19 5.23
CA PHE A 129 -2.87 4.39 4.02
C PHE A 129 -4.34 4.25 4.39
N TYR A 130 -5.11 5.33 4.24
CA TYR A 130 -6.47 5.41 4.75
C TYR A 130 -7.45 5.78 3.64
N GLY A 131 -8.42 4.91 3.40
CA GLY A 131 -9.50 5.19 2.46
C GLY A 131 -10.67 4.23 2.67
N ALA A 132 -11.49 4.11 1.63
CA ALA A 132 -12.55 3.14 1.54
C ALA A 132 -12.30 2.24 0.33
N GLN A 133 -13.03 2.46 -0.76
CA GLN A 133 -12.83 1.74 -2.00
C GLN A 133 -11.60 2.27 -2.73
N ASP A 134 -10.74 1.37 -3.22
CA ASP A 134 -9.55 1.66 -4.04
C ASP A 134 -8.51 2.52 -3.29
N THR A 135 -8.23 2.22 -2.02
CA THR A 135 -7.36 3.06 -1.16
C THR A 135 -5.93 3.24 -1.69
N LEU A 136 -5.22 2.14 -1.95
CA LEU A 136 -3.84 2.14 -2.45
C LEU A 136 -3.82 1.60 -3.87
N HIS A 137 -3.56 2.49 -4.82
CA HIS A 137 -3.33 2.14 -6.22
C HIS A 137 -1.85 1.82 -6.43
N ASP A 138 -1.49 0.59 -6.11
CA ASP A 138 -0.17 -0.01 -6.28
C ASP A 138 0.05 -0.44 -7.75
N ASP A 139 0.22 0.57 -8.60
CA ASP A 139 -0.06 0.53 -10.04
C ASP A 139 1.00 -0.22 -10.85
N LEU A 140 2.26 0.23 -10.81
CA LEU A 140 3.35 -0.37 -11.59
C LEU A 140 4.69 -0.10 -10.92
N GLY A 141 5.62 -1.04 -11.05
CA GLY A 141 6.96 -0.94 -10.48
C GLY A 141 7.23 -2.00 -9.41
N ARG A 142 8.43 -1.98 -8.84
CA ARG A 142 8.82 -2.80 -7.68
C ARG A 142 8.67 -1.99 -6.41
N HIS A 143 7.85 -2.43 -5.47
CA HIS A 143 7.60 -1.66 -4.26
C HIS A 143 7.77 -2.47 -2.98
N TYR A 144 8.14 -1.79 -1.92
CA TYR A 144 8.30 -2.36 -0.59
C TYR A 144 7.48 -1.57 0.44
N TYR A 145 6.64 -2.27 1.19
CA TYR A 145 5.86 -1.69 2.28
C TYR A 145 6.20 -2.45 3.56
N LYS A 146 6.89 -1.80 4.51
CA LYS A 146 7.33 -2.43 5.76
C LYS A 146 6.69 -1.78 6.97
N GLY A 147 6.02 -2.58 7.79
CA GLY A 147 5.40 -2.10 9.03
C GLY A 147 4.29 -1.06 8.79
N CYS A 148 3.67 -1.09 7.61
CA CYS A 148 2.65 -0.13 7.23
C CYS A 148 1.25 -0.52 7.75
N PHE A 149 0.39 0.48 7.93
CA PHE A 149 -1.03 0.29 8.20
C PHE A 149 -1.83 0.63 6.94
N ILE A 150 -2.64 -0.29 6.41
CA ILE A 150 -3.45 -0.09 5.20
C ILE A 150 -4.91 -0.37 5.52
N GLN A 151 -5.78 0.61 5.33
CA GLN A 151 -7.20 0.55 5.64
C GLN A 151 -8.08 0.81 4.42
N GLY A 152 -9.06 -0.05 4.18
CA GLY A 152 -10.10 0.21 3.18
C GLY A 152 -11.23 -0.82 3.19
N SER A 153 -12.08 -0.78 2.17
CA SER A 153 -13.26 -1.66 2.05
C SER A 153 -13.17 -2.60 0.85
N ILE A 154 -13.32 -2.07 -0.37
CA ILE A 154 -13.35 -2.84 -1.61
C ILE A 154 -12.08 -2.54 -2.39
N ASP A 155 -11.39 -3.59 -2.83
CA ASP A 155 -10.19 -3.54 -3.67
C ASP A 155 -9.15 -2.54 -3.14
N PHE A 156 -8.99 -2.50 -1.81
CA PHE A 156 -8.29 -1.39 -1.18
C PHE A 156 -6.77 -1.40 -1.39
N ILE A 157 -6.22 -2.51 -1.92
CA ILE A 157 -4.91 -2.61 -2.55
C ILE A 157 -5.11 -3.15 -3.96
N PHE A 158 -4.83 -2.36 -4.99
CA PHE A 158 -5.08 -2.77 -6.37
C PHE A 158 -4.03 -2.20 -7.32
N GLY A 159 -3.87 -2.84 -8.48
CA GLY A 159 -2.90 -2.45 -9.49
C GLY A 159 -2.07 -3.63 -10.00
N ASN A 160 -0.96 -3.34 -10.70
CA ASN A 160 -0.12 -4.30 -11.40
C ASN A 160 1.35 -4.25 -10.95
N ALA A 161 1.65 -3.69 -9.77
CA ALA A 161 3.01 -3.69 -9.26
C ALA A 161 3.51 -5.09 -8.83
N ARG A 162 4.83 -5.21 -8.70
CA ARG A 162 5.54 -6.33 -8.07
C ARG A 162 5.92 -5.88 -6.66
N SER A 163 5.09 -6.21 -5.68
CA SER A 163 5.18 -5.58 -4.36
C SER A 163 5.29 -6.58 -3.23
N LEU A 164 6.15 -6.28 -2.25
CA LEU A 164 6.25 -6.99 -0.99
C LEU A 164 5.72 -6.11 0.14
N TYR A 165 4.71 -6.61 0.83
CA TYR A 165 4.14 -6.05 2.04
C TYR A 165 4.61 -6.90 3.22
N GLU A 166 5.50 -6.37 4.05
CA GLU A 166 6.13 -7.06 5.17
C GLU A 166 5.72 -6.44 6.50
N ASP A 167 5.27 -7.27 7.44
CA ASP A 167 4.86 -6.85 8.80
C ASP A 167 3.76 -5.77 8.79
N CYS A 168 2.93 -5.73 7.75
CA CYS A 168 1.87 -4.74 7.60
C CYS A 168 0.58 -5.14 8.33
N ILE A 169 -0.20 -4.13 8.74
CA ILE A 169 -1.56 -4.31 9.26
C ILE A 169 -2.55 -3.96 8.13
N LEU A 170 -3.43 -4.92 7.80
CA LEU A 170 -4.47 -4.77 6.78
C LEU A 170 -5.84 -4.69 7.48
N SER A 171 -6.42 -3.49 7.51
CA SER A 171 -7.60 -3.17 8.31
C SER A 171 -8.83 -2.95 7.44
N SER A 172 -9.80 -3.86 7.51
CA SER A 172 -11.07 -3.71 6.80
C SER A 172 -12.00 -2.69 7.47
N ILE A 173 -12.64 -1.84 6.67
CA ILE A 173 -13.81 -1.05 7.08
C ILE A 173 -15.10 -1.44 6.34
N ALA A 174 -15.12 -2.65 5.77
CA ALA A 174 -16.36 -3.22 5.26
C ALA A 174 -17.40 -3.32 6.39
N LYS A 175 -18.65 -2.99 6.08
CA LYS A 175 -19.70 -2.98 7.09
C LYS A 175 -20.28 -4.39 7.30
N PRO A 176 -20.56 -4.82 8.54
CA PRO A 176 -21.12 -6.15 8.81
C PRO A 176 -22.43 -6.46 8.09
N GLU A 177 -23.24 -5.45 7.80
CA GLU A 177 -24.53 -5.58 7.12
C GLU A 177 -24.43 -5.75 5.59
N TRP A 178 -23.23 -5.67 5.01
CA TRP A 178 -23.05 -5.90 3.58
C TRP A 178 -23.34 -7.35 3.22
N VAL A 179 -24.11 -7.55 2.14
CA VAL A 179 -24.56 -8.88 1.71
C VAL A 179 -23.50 -9.52 0.82
N GLY A 180 -23.22 -10.81 1.05
CA GLY A 180 -22.23 -11.57 0.28
C GLY A 180 -20.79 -11.21 0.67
N ASP A 181 -19.92 -11.17 -0.33
CA ASP A 181 -18.50 -10.87 -0.15
C ASP A 181 -18.30 -9.37 0.11
N GLY A 182 -18.46 -8.95 1.37
CA GLY A 182 -18.45 -7.55 1.80
C GLY A 182 -17.28 -6.73 1.23
N GLY A 183 -16.10 -6.84 1.84
CA GLY A 183 -14.87 -6.18 1.40
C GLY A 183 -13.96 -7.08 0.58
N CYS A 184 -12.92 -6.49 -0.01
CA CYS A 184 -11.85 -7.23 -0.68
C CYS A 184 -10.52 -6.51 -0.47
N ILE A 185 -9.49 -7.23 0.01
CA ILE A 185 -8.16 -6.65 0.22
C ILE A 185 -7.53 -6.32 -1.12
N THR A 186 -7.39 -7.34 -1.99
CA THR A 186 -6.61 -7.18 -3.21
C THR A 186 -7.44 -7.29 -4.49
N ALA A 187 -7.18 -6.40 -5.44
CA ALA A 187 -7.54 -6.57 -6.84
C ALA A 187 -6.29 -6.45 -7.74
N GLN A 188 -5.55 -7.56 -7.86
CA GLN A 188 -4.30 -7.56 -8.62
C GLN A 188 -4.56 -7.69 -10.13
N GLY A 189 -3.80 -6.91 -10.90
CA GLY A 189 -4.06 -6.57 -12.28
C GLY A 189 -3.02 -7.04 -13.29
N GLN A 190 -2.36 -8.18 -13.07
CA GLN A 190 -1.47 -8.77 -14.07
C GLN A 190 -2.25 -9.21 -15.32
N GLU A 191 -2.02 -8.54 -16.45
CA GLU A 191 -2.68 -8.83 -17.73
C GLU A 191 -1.89 -9.80 -18.60
N LEU A 192 -0.55 -9.75 -18.54
CA LEU A 192 0.32 -10.66 -19.28
C LEU A 192 1.21 -11.45 -18.33
N LEU A 193 1.39 -12.75 -18.61
CA LEU A 193 2.27 -13.62 -17.81
C LEU A 193 3.72 -13.09 -17.74
N ALA A 194 4.16 -12.39 -18.79
CA ALA A 194 5.51 -11.82 -18.91
C ALA A 194 5.79 -10.62 -17.98
N ASP A 195 4.75 -9.96 -17.44
CA ASP A 195 4.91 -8.74 -16.62
C ASP A 195 5.65 -8.99 -15.30
N ASN A 196 5.72 -10.26 -14.85
CA ASN A 196 6.32 -10.67 -13.59
C ASN A 196 5.89 -9.83 -12.37
N SER A 197 4.63 -9.39 -12.35
CA SER A 197 4.04 -8.65 -11.25
C SER A 197 3.33 -9.57 -10.25
N GLY A 198 2.84 -8.99 -9.16
CA GLY A 198 2.10 -9.69 -8.11
C GLY A 198 2.29 -9.06 -6.74
N PHE A 199 1.34 -9.30 -5.84
CA PHE A 199 1.41 -8.85 -4.46
C PHE A 199 1.78 -10.00 -3.53
N SER A 200 2.82 -9.81 -2.72
CA SER A 200 3.20 -10.75 -1.66
C SER A 200 3.04 -10.10 -0.30
N PHE A 201 2.31 -10.74 0.61
CA PHE A 201 2.07 -10.30 1.97
C PHE A 201 2.77 -11.26 2.93
N LEU A 202 3.81 -10.78 3.62
CA LEU A 202 4.67 -11.56 4.51
C LEU A 202 4.50 -11.08 5.95
N ASN A 203 4.20 -12.00 6.87
CA ASN A 203 4.04 -11.69 8.30
C ASN A 203 3.00 -10.60 8.61
N CYS A 204 2.03 -10.38 7.73
CA CYS A 204 1.01 -9.36 7.93
C CYS A 204 -0.03 -9.76 8.99
N TYR A 205 -0.82 -8.79 9.43
CA TYR A 205 -1.95 -8.98 10.33
C TYR A 205 -3.24 -8.43 9.71
N ILE A 206 -4.23 -9.29 9.49
CA ILE A 206 -5.54 -8.91 8.95
C ILE A 206 -6.54 -8.79 10.10
N ASN A 207 -7.16 -7.62 10.26
CA ASN A 207 -8.13 -7.35 11.32
C ASN A 207 -9.28 -6.41 10.89
N VAL A 208 -10.17 -6.14 11.86
CA VAL A 208 -11.30 -5.19 11.82
C VAL A 208 -12.55 -5.75 11.12
N THR A 209 -13.59 -4.94 10.97
CA THR A 209 -14.99 -5.36 10.86
C THR A 209 -15.40 -5.86 9.48
N GLY A 210 -16.52 -6.60 9.47
CA GLY A 210 -17.19 -7.07 8.25
C GLY A 210 -16.66 -8.42 7.76
N LYS A 211 -17.26 -8.90 6.67
CA LYS A 211 -16.73 -10.06 5.92
C LYS A 211 -15.83 -9.55 4.79
N LEU A 212 -14.68 -10.19 4.63
CA LEU A 212 -13.61 -9.75 3.76
C LEU A 212 -13.07 -10.89 2.91
N LEU A 213 -12.87 -10.65 1.62
CA LEU A 213 -12.08 -11.52 0.76
C LEU A 213 -10.60 -11.13 0.82
N LEU A 214 -9.72 -12.13 0.77
CA LEU A 214 -8.29 -11.96 0.53
C LEU A 214 -8.05 -11.29 -0.82
N GLY A 215 -8.78 -11.69 -1.86
CA GLY A 215 -8.60 -11.08 -3.17
C GLY A 215 -9.57 -11.52 -4.24
N ARG A 216 -9.53 -10.80 -5.36
CA ARG A 216 -10.19 -11.16 -6.62
C ARG A 216 -9.35 -10.70 -7.81
N PRO A 217 -9.42 -11.39 -8.96
CA PRO A 217 -8.62 -11.02 -10.11
C PRO A 217 -9.19 -9.76 -10.78
N TRP A 218 -8.37 -8.72 -10.96
CA TRP A 218 -8.72 -7.61 -11.83
C TRP A 218 -8.39 -7.90 -13.30
N ARG A 219 -7.37 -8.74 -13.52
CA ARG A 219 -6.87 -9.18 -14.83
C ARG A 219 -6.53 -10.67 -14.84
N LYS A 220 -6.26 -11.21 -16.03
CA LYS A 220 -6.26 -12.66 -16.30
C LYS A 220 -5.19 -13.46 -15.56
N TYR A 221 -4.02 -12.87 -15.28
CA TYR A 221 -2.90 -13.56 -14.64
C TYR A 221 -2.69 -13.09 -13.20
N ALA A 222 -3.75 -12.60 -12.54
CA ALA A 222 -3.65 -12.01 -11.22
C ALA A 222 -2.88 -12.88 -10.22
N LYS A 223 -1.93 -12.29 -9.49
CA LYS A 223 -1.03 -13.00 -8.58
C LYS A 223 -1.01 -12.36 -7.20
N VAL A 224 -1.40 -13.13 -6.19
CA VAL A 224 -1.48 -12.70 -4.80
C VAL A 224 -1.07 -13.84 -3.88
N ILE A 225 -0.12 -13.58 -2.98
CA ILE A 225 0.38 -14.56 -2.02
C ILE A 225 0.27 -13.98 -0.62
N PHE A 226 -0.34 -14.70 0.31
CA PHE A 226 -0.25 -14.44 1.74
C PHE A 226 0.62 -15.51 2.40
N SER A 227 1.69 -15.10 3.06
CA SER A 227 2.64 -15.97 3.75
C SER A 227 2.74 -15.56 5.21
N THR A 228 2.67 -16.55 6.11
CA THR A 228 2.79 -16.40 7.58
C THR A 228 1.91 -15.30 8.20
N THR A 229 0.90 -14.86 7.45
CA THR A 229 -0.04 -13.80 7.83
C THR A 229 -1.06 -14.33 8.83
N PHE A 230 -1.35 -13.53 9.86
CA PHE A 230 -2.45 -13.82 10.77
C PHE A 230 -3.77 -13.28 10.19
N MET A 231 -4.79 -14.12 10.16
CA MET A 231 -6.12 -13.83 9.64
C MET A 231 -7.16 -13.97 10.75
N SER A 232 -7.79 -12.87 11.18
CA SER A 232 -8.94 -12.94 12.07
C SER A 232 -10.18 -13.52 11.35
N ASP A 233 -11.25 -13.78 12.09
CA ASP A 233 -12.51 -14.43 11.64
C ASP A 233 -13.36 -13.59 10.66
N VAL A 234 -12.80 -12.46 10.25
CA VAL A 234 -13.37 -11.50 9.30
C VAL A 234 -13.11 -11.95 7.87
N VAL A 235 -12.04 -12.72 7.65
CA VAL A 235 -11.77 -13.37 6.36
C VAL A 235 -12.87 -14.39 6.08
N SER A 236 -13.57 -14.20 4.97
CA SER A 236 -14.62 -15.12 4.50
C SER A 236 -14.02 -16.50 4.24
N PRO A 237 -14.68 -17.61 4.60
CA PRO A 237 -14.15 -18.95 4.37
C PRO A 237 -13.80 -19.24 2.91
N ILE A 238 -14.55 -18.69 1.96
CA ILE A 238 -14.25 -18.82 0.52
C ILE A 238 -12.91 -18.17 0.15
N GLY A 239 -12.49 -17.14 0.89
CA GLY A 239 -11.22 -16.42 0.79
C GLY A 239 -11.06 -15.58 -0.49
N TRP A 240 -11.41 -16.14 -1.63
CA TRP A 240 -11.15 -15.59 -2.96
C TRP A 240 -12.44 -15.63 -3.80
N ASN A 241 -12.62 -14.64 -4.66
CA ASN A 241 -13.78 -14.57 -5.55
C ASN A 241 -13.33 -14.45 -7.01
N ASP A 242 -14.02 -15.17 -7.89
CA ASP A 242 -13.94 -14.98 -9.34
C ASP A 242 -14.77 -13.77 -9.79
N LYS A 243 -14.12 -12.61 -9.77
CA LYS A 243 -14.72 -11.35 -10.24
C LYS A 243 -14.99 -11.34 -11.74
N LEU A 244 -14.15 -11.99 -12.53
CA LEU A 244 -14.24 -11.98 -13.99
C LEU A 244 -15.32 -12.92 -14.50
N LYS A 245 -15.77 -13.87 -13.67
CA LYS A 245 -16.79 -14.89 -14.00
C LYS A 245 -16.42 -15.64 -15.26
N ASP A 246 -15.14 -15.98 -15.35
CA ASP A 246 -14.53 -16.62 -16.51
C ASP A 246 -13.67 -17.78 -15.98
N ASP A 247 -14.15 -19.01 -16.17
CA ASP A 247 -13.48 -20.21 -15.71
C ASP A 247 -12.07 -20.37 -16.29
N SER A 248 -11.77 -19.73 -17.43
CA SER A 248 -10.43 -19.75 -18.01
C SER A 248 -9.43 -18.92 -17.21
N VAL A 249 -9.89 -17.89 -16.49
CA VAL A 249 -9.05 -17.07 -15.59
C VAL A 249 -8.65 -17.87 -14.36
N ASN A 250 -9.54 -18.72 -13.85
CA ASN A 250 -9.28 -19.57 -12.67
C ASN A 250 -8.11 -20.55 -12.91
N GLN A 251 -7.72 -20.78 -14.16
CA GLN A 251 -6.56 -21.60 -14.54
C GLN A 251 -5.25 -20.80 -14.66
N THR A 252 -5.32 -19.48 -14.82
CA THR A 252 -4.17 -18.61 -15.08
C THR A 252 -3.74 -17.77 -13.89
N ILE A 253 -4.65 -17.52 -12.93
CA ILE A 253 -4.34 -16.80 -11.70
C ILE A 253 -3.45 -17.62 -10.75
N PHE A 254 -2.74 -16.92 -9.88
CA PHE A 254 -1.94 -17.52 -8.81
C PHE A 254 -2.29 -16.88 -7.48
N PHE A 255 -3.29 -17.45 -6.80
CA PHE A 255 -3.68 -17.07 -5.44
C PHE A 255 -3.23 -18.15 -4.45
N GLY A 256 -2.40 -17.77 -3.49
CA GLY A 256 -1.76 -18.71 -2.58
C GLY A 256 -1.76 -18.24 -1.13
N GLU A 257 -1.93 -19.20 -0.22
CA GLU A 257 -1.72 -19.02 1.22
C GLU A 257 -0.62 -19.99 1.69
N TYR A 258 0.35 -19.50 2.44
CA TYR A 258 1.46 -20.28 3.00
C TYR A 258 1.56 -20.06 4.51
N ASN A 259 1.38 -21.12 5.30
CA ASN A 259 1.54 -21.08 6.77
C ASN A 259 0.78 -19.91 7.47
N CYS A 260 -0.35 -19.47 6.92
CA CYS A 260 -1.21 -18.47 7.54
C CYS A 260 -1.88 -19.03 8.79
N LYS A 261 -2.15 -18.17 9.78
CA LYS A 261 -2.67 -18.56 11.10
C LYS A 261 -3.90 -17.75 11.47
N GLY A 262 -4.59 -18.18 12.52
CA GLY A 262 -5.79 -17.51 13.04
C GLY A 262 -7.08 -18.12 12.50
N PRO A 263 -8.24 -17.73 13.06
CA PRO A 263 -9.54 -18.32 12.72
C PRO A 263 -9.94 -18.09 11.25
N GLY A 264 -9.51 -16.99 10.64
CA GLY A 264 -9.73 -16.71 9.21
C GLY A 264 -8.89 -17.56 8.27
N ALA A 265 -7.80 -18.18 8.76
CA ALA A 265 -6.93 -19.05 7.97
C ALA A 265 -7.45 -20.50 7.87
N ILE A 266 -8.57 -20.83 8.53
CA ILE A 266 -9.19 -22.17 8.43
C ILE A 266 -9.78 -22.35 7.01
N ARG A 267 -9.42 -23.47 6.37
CA ARG A 267 -9.76 -23.79 4.98
C ARG A 267 -10.66 -25.02 4.80
N THR A 268 -11.14 -25.62 5.88
CA THR A 268 -11.74 -26.98 5.84
C THR A 268 -13.27 -27.01 5.83
N SER A 269 -13.96 -26.00 6.36
CA SER A 269 -15.42 -25.97 6.39
C SER A 269 -15.97 -24.57 6.71
N PRO A 270 -16.50 -23.81 5.73
CA PRO A 270 -16.46 -24.08 4.29
C PRO A 270 -15.03 -24.04 3.72
N PRO A 271 -14.77 -24.70 2.57
CA PRO A 271 -13.48 -24.61 1.90
C PRO A 271 -13.25 -23.26 1.24
N ARG A 272 -11.97 -22.97 0.97
CA ARG A 272 -11.56 -21.89 0.05
C ARG A 272 -12.09 -22.14 -1.36
N ALA A 273 -12.11 -21.10 -2.18
CA ALA A 273 -12.37 -21.23 -3.61
C ALA A 273 -11.43 -22.28 -4.24
N PRO A 274 -11.89 -23.11 -5.20
CA PRO A 274 -11.10 -24.22 -5.75
C PRO A 274 -9.75 -23.81 -6.37
N PHE A 275 -9.64 -22.59 -6.87
CA PHE A 275 -8.42 -22.03 -7.45
C PHE A 275 -7.46 -21.41 -6.42
N GLY A 276 -7.90 -21.23 -5.17
CA GLY A 276 -7.06 -20.73 -4.08
C GLY A 276 -6.16 -21.85 -3.55
N LYS A 277 -4.84 -21.68 -3.63
CA LYS A 277 -3.85 -22.72 -3.31
C LYS A 277 -3.39 -22.65 -1.85
N GLN A 278 -3.13 -23.81 -1.27
CA GLN A 278 -2.28 -23.93 -0.09
C GLN A 278 -0.87 -24.24 -0.59
N LEU A 279 0.06 -23.31 -0.45
CA LEU A 279 1.41 -23.47 -0.98
C LEU A 279 2.26 -24.37 -0.08
N LYS A 280 3.19 -25.09 -0.71
CA LYS A 280 4.32 -25.77 -0.07
C LYS A 280 5.51 -24.82 0.09
N ASP A 281 6.53 -25.28 0.81
CA ASP A 281 7.74 -24.51 1.10
C ASP A 281 8.45 -24.03 -0.19
N ASP A 282 8.61 -24.91 -1.19
CA ASP A 282 9.24 -24.61 -2.47
C ASP A 282 8.41 -23.65 -3.34
N GLU A 283 7.08 -23.77 -3.29
CA GLU A 283 6.16 -22.87 -4.00
C GLU A 283 6.12 -21.47 -3.37
N ALA A 284 6.28 -21.36 -2.06
CA ALA A 284 6.25 -20.10 -1.32
C ALA A 284 7.61 -19.38 -1.31
N ALA A 285 8.72 -20.12 -1.34
CA ALA A 285 10.09 -19.59 -1.22
C ALA A 285 10.40 -18.35 -2.08
N PRO A 286 9.95 -18.23 -3.35
CA PRO A 286 10.23 -17.06 -4.17
C PRO A 286 9.56 -15.76 -3.70
N TYR A 287 8.53 -15.84 -2.86
CA TYR A 287 7.65 -14.73 -2.49
C TYR A 287 7.87 -14.22 -1.05
N ILE A 288 8.68 -14.91 -0.25
CA ILE A 288 8.82 -14.67 1.21
C ILE A 288 10.12 -13.98 1.60
N SER A 289 10.66 -13.15 0.70
CA SER A 289 11.94 -12.45 0.89
C SER A 289 11.97 -11.18 0.03
N ILE A 290 12.78 -10.20 0.41
CA ILE A 290 13.03 -8.99 -0.39
C ILE A 290 13.59 -9.30 -1.79
N SER A 291 14.18 -10.48 -2.02
CA SER A 291 14.54 -10.94 -3.36
C SER A 291 13.34 -11.04 -4.30
N TYR A 292 12.11 -11.21 -3.78
CA TYR A 292 10.89 -11.18 -4.59
C TYR A 292 10.71 -9.86 -5.32
N ILE A 293 11.27 -8.76 -4.83
CA ILE A 293 11.19 -7.44 -5.47
C ILE A 293 12.56 -6.96 -5.93
N ASP A 294 13.52 -7.87 -6.07
CA ASP A 294 14.94 -7.57 -6.33
C ASP A 294 15.53 -6.60 -5.29
N GLY A 295 15.00 -6.62 -4.06
CA GLY A 295 15.29 -5.64 -3.01
C GLY A 295 16.76 -5.57 -2.61
N ASN A 296 17.52 -6.67 -2.78
CA ASN A 296 18.97 -6.64 -2.56
C ASN A 296 19.73 -5.65 -3.46
N GLU A 297 19.13 -5.25 -4.59
CA GLU A 297 19.73 -4.35 -5.56
C GLU A 297 19.44 -2.87 -5.29
N TRP A 298 18.35 -2.56 -4.57
CA TRP A 298 17.84 -1.18 -4.48
C TRP A 298 17.31 -0.77 -3.11
N LEU A 299 16.97 -1.72 -2.22
CA LEU A 299 16.72 -1.41 -0.81
C LEU A 299 18.08 -1.23 -0.14
N HIS A 300 18.63 -0.03 -0.26
CA HIS A 300 19.78 0.38 0.53
C HIS A 300 19.36 0.44 2.01
N GLN A 301 20.21 -0.03 2.91
CA GLN A 301 20.02 0.21 4.34
C GLN A 301 20.12 1.73 4.53
N VAL A 302 18.98 2.36 4.85
CA VAL A 302 18.90 3.77 5.20
C VAL A 302 19.07 3.90 6.69
#